data_AF-A0A9P6IZS2-F1
#
_entry.id   AF-A0A9P6IZS2-F1
#
_cell.length_a   1.000
_cell.length_b   1.000
_cell.length_c   1.000
_cell.angle_alpha   90.00
_cell.angle_beta   90.00
_cell.angle_gamma   90.00
#
_symmetry.space_group_name_H-M   'P 1'
#
loop_
_entity.id
_entity.type
_entity.pdbx_description
1 polymer ?
#
loop_
_entity_poly.entity_id
_entity_poly.type
_entity_poly.pdbx_seq_one_letter_code
_entity_poly.pdbx_strand_id
1 'polypeptide(L)'
;MDSLMKAATEFILTPEYHDFLSVVKGFRNGLVYGAKIRFPHALVMTLLFRRTNFKDMSTFVLKATRQHARNLAFFATIYKTLLILQRRMHGKQRPLDSFVAGLVGGYIVFGENNNVNQQ
;
A
#
# COMPACT_ATOMS: atom_id res chain seq x y z
N MET A 1 -27.80 -12.80 12.00
CA MET A 1 -26.41 -12.37 12.24
C MET A 1 -25.44 -13.55 12.07
N ASP A 2 -25.72 -14.72 12.66
CA ASP A 2 -24.82 -15.88 12.58
C ASP A 2 -24.69 -16.52 11.19
N SER A 3 -25.74 -16.48 10.36
CA SER A 3 -25.71 -17.00 8.98
C SER A 3 -24.76 -16.21 8.07
N LEU A 4 -24.76 -14.88 8.20
CA LEU A 4 -23.84 -13.99 7.48
C LEU A 4 -22.39 -14.19 7.95
N MET A 5 -22.17 -14.35 9.26
CA MET A 5 -20.84 -14.65 9.78
C MET A 5 -20.32 -16.00 9.30
N LYS A 6 -21.17 -17.03 9.24
CA LYS A 6 -20.80 -18.35 8.70
C LYS A 6 -20.45 -18.28 7.21
N ALA A 7 -21.30 -17.64 6.40
CA ALA A 7 -21.04 -17.48 4.96
C ALA A 7 -19.76 -16.66 4.69
N ALA A 8 -19.51 -15.59 5.45
CA ALA A 8 -18.28 -14.81 5.34
C ALA A 8 -17.04 -15.62 5.75
N THR A 9 -17.15 -16.44 6.82
CA THR A 9 -16.05 -17.29 7.29
C THR A 9 -15.74 -18.38 6.26
N GLU A 10 -16.75 -19.01 5.68
CA GLU A 10 -16.62 -20.02 4.63
C GLU A 10 -15.98 -19.43 3.36
N PHE A 11 -16.38 -18.22 2.96
CA PHE A 11 -15.76 -17.49 1.85
C PHE A 11 -14.28 -17.15 2.13
N ILE A 12 -13.94 -16.75 3.35
CA ILE A 12 -12.55 -16.42 3.76
C ILE A 12 -11.67 -17.68 3.85
N LEU A 13 -12.23 -18.81 4.28
CA LEU A 13 -11.51 -20.08 4.44
C LEU A 13 -11.31 -20.82 3.11
N THR A 14 -12.00 -20.42 2.05
CA THR A 14 -11.85 -21.03 0.74
C THR A 14 -10.45 -20.73 0.16
N PRO A 15 -9.62 -21.77 -0.12
CA PRO A 15 -8.23 -21.59 -0.55
C PRO A 15 -8.05 -20.76 -1.84
N GLU A 16 -9.07 -20.76 -2.70
CA GLU A 16 -9.07 -20.08 -3.99
C GLU A 16 -9.04 -18.54 -3.84
N TYR A 17 -9.72 -18.00 -2.82
CA TYR A 17 -9.77 -16.56 -2.57
C TYR A 17 -8.64 -16.05 -1.68
N HIS A 18 -7.85 -16.95 -1.08
CA HIS A 18 -6.79 -16.57 -0.15
C HIS A 18 -5.76 -15.63 -0.80
N ASP A 19 -5.38 -15.93 -2.04
CA ASP A 19 -4.45 -15.11 -2.84
C ASP A 19 -4.99 -13.68 -3.01
N PHE A 20 -6.23 -13.55 -3.48
CA PHE A 20 -6.88 -12.27 -3.72
C PHE A 20 -7.09 -11.47 -2.42
N LEU A 21 -7.61 -12.11 -1.38
CA LEU A 21 -7.78 -11.50 -0.06
C LEU A 21 -6.44 -11.04 0.53
N SER A 22 -5.36 -11.77 0.28
CA SER A 22 -4.03 -11.39 0.74
C SER A 22 -3.53 -10.10 0.08
N VAL A 23 -3.88 -9.87 -1.19
CA VAL A 23 -3.56 -8.65 -1.95
C VAL A 23 -4.38 -7.47 -1.43
N VAL A 24 -5.70 -7.65 -1.25
CA VAL A 24 -6.59 -6.62 -0.70
C VAL A 24 -6.17 -6.23 0.72
N LYS A 25 -5.82 -7.21 1.56
CA LYS A 25 -5.28 -6.98 2.90
C LYS A 25 -3.96 -6.20 2.83
N GLY A 26 -3.10 -6.52 1.87
CA GLY A 26 -1.85 -5.79 1.62
C GLY A 26 -2.10 -4.33 1.26
N PHE A 27 -3.00 -4.08 0.30
CA PHE A 27 -3.41 -2.74 -0.11
C PHE A 27 -3.94 -1.91 1.07
N ARG A 28 -4.88 -2.47 1.85
CA ARG A 28 -5.45 -1.80 3.02
C ARG A 28 -4.37 -1.47 4.05
N ASN A 29 -3.48 -2.42 4.34
CA ASN A 29 -2.41 -2.20 5.30
C ASN A 29 -1.44 -1.12 4.82
N GLY A 30 -1.09 -1.10 3.52
CA GLY A 30 -0.27 -0.06 2.91
C GLY A 30 -0.91 1.32 3.01
N LEU A 31 -2.21 1.43 2.71
CA LEU A 31 -2.95 2.69 2.88
C LEU A 31 -2.94 3.18 4.33
N VAL A 32 -3.30 2.32 5.28
CA VAL A 32 -3.41 2.69 6.70
C VAL A 32 -2.06 3.08 7.27
N TYR A 33 -1.01 2.30 6.98
CA TYR A 33 0.33 2.57 7.48
C TYR A 33 0.92 3.84 6.86
N GLY A 34 0.79 4.00 5.53
CA GLY A 34 1.27 5.19 4.84
C GLY A 34 0.57 6.47 5.32
N ALA A 35 -0.73 6.40 5.59
CA ALA A 35 -1.46 7.54 6.16
C ALA A 35 -1.00 7.86 7.59
N LYS A 36 -0.88 6.84 8.45
CA LYS A 36 -0.49 7.00 9.86
C LYS A 36 0.89 7.64 10.05
N ILE A 37 1.83 7.37 9.16
CA ILE A 37 3.19 7.93 9.28
C ILE A 37 3.28 9.28 8.56
N ARG A 38 2.73 9.40 7.35
CA ARG A 38 2.92 10.62 6.56
C ARG A 38 2.10 11.80 7.05
N PHE A 39 0.91 11.55 7.57
CA PHE A 39 0.04 12.60 8.09
C PHE A 39 0.69 13.43 9.21
N PRO A 40 1.15 12.83 10.33
CA PRO A 40 1.79 13.60 11.39
C PRO A 40 3.08 14.26 10.92
N HIS A 41 3.87 13.61 10.05
CA HIS A 41 5.08 14.20 9.49
C HIS A 41 4.77 15.48 8.68
N ALA A 42 3.85 15.41 7.72
CA ALA A 42 3.46 16.56 6.90
C ALA A 42 2.81 17.67 7.74
N LEU A 43 2.06 17.30 8.79
CA LEU A 43 1.44 18.25 9.71
C LEU A 43 2.50 19.03 10.49
N VAL A 44 3.48 18.35 11.10
CA VAL A 44 4.56 19.00 11.86
C VAL A 44 5.42 19.86 10.93
N MET A 45 5.76 19.36 9.74
CA MET A 45 6.56 20.11 8.77
C MET A 45 5.85 21.39 8.28
N THR A 46 4.55 21.32 8.01
CA THR A 46 3.79 22.51 7.61
C THR A 46 3.60 23.50 8.75
N LEU A 47 3.35 23.03 9.97
CA LEU A 47 3.16 23.90 11.13
C LEU A 47 4.45 24.63 11.54
N LEU A 48 5.60 23.96 11.45
CA LEU A 48 6.90 24.54 11.83
C LEU A 48 7.47 25.48 10.75
N PHE A 49 7.38 25.09 9.47
CA PHE A 49 8.13 25.75 8.40
C PHE A 49 7.28 26.51 7.37
N ARG A 50 5.95 26.35 7.40
CA ARG A 50 5.07 26.92 6.36
C ARG A 50 4.02 27.85 6.96
N ARG A 51 4.18 29.16 6.76
CA ARG A 51 3.12 30.15 7.05
C ARG A 51 2.14 30.23 5.87
N THR A 52 1.13 29.36 5.85
CA THR A 52 0.03 29.39 4.88
C THR A 52 -1.32 29.40 5.60
N ASN A 53 -2.39 29.79 4.89
CA ASN A 53 -3.74 29.71 5.43
C ASN A 53 -4.13 28.28 5.82
N PHE A 54 -5.02 28.12 6.81
CA PHE A 54 -5.47 26.81 7.29
C PHE A 54 -6.05 25.91 6.19
N LYS A 55 -6.71 26.49 5.18
CA LYS A 55 -7.26 25.75 4.01
C LYS A 55 -6.16 25.19 3.12
N ASP A 56 -5.10 25.97 2.87
CA ASP A 56 -3.99 25.56 2.02
C ASP A 56 -3.10 24.53 2.73
N MET A 57 -2.95 24.69 4.04
CA MET A 57 -2.24 23.76 4.91
C MET A 57 -2.91 22.38 4.92
N SER A 58 -4.22 22.32 5.22
CA SER A 58 -4.95 21.05 5.26
C SER A 58 -4.98 20.36 3.91
N THR A 59 -5.19 21.10 2.82
CA THR A 59 -5.16 20.58 1.45
C THR A 59 -3.80 19.99 1.11
N PHE A 60 -2.70 20.66 1.47
CA PHE A 60 -1.36 20.16 1.24
C PHE A 60 -1.07 18.88 2.03
N VAL A 61 -1.37 18.87 3.33
CA VAL A 61 -1.15 17.71 4.20
C VAL A 61 -1.96 16.51 3.69
N LEU A 62 -3.24 16.71 3.34
CA LEU A 62 -4.09 15.66 2.80
C LEU A 62 -3.60 15.14 1.44
N LYS A 63 -3.19 16.04 0.53
CA LYS A 63 -2.66 15.65 -0.79
C LYS A 63 -1.37 14.84 -0.66
N ALA A 64 -0.44 15.29 0.18
CA ALA A 64 0.83 14.59 0.42
C ALA A 64 0.61 13.23 1.07
N THR A 65 -0.27 13.16 2.08
CA THR A 65 -0.64 11.92 2.76
C THR A 65 -1.31 10.95 1.79
N ARG A 66 -2.27 11.42 1.00
CA ARG A 66 -2.99 10.59 0.02
C ARG A 66 -2.05 10.03 -1.04
N GLN A 67 -1.13 10.85 -1.57
CA GLN A 67 -0.15 10.40 -2.55
C GLN A 67 0.76 9.32 -1.97
N HIS A 68 1.33 9.55 -0.78
CA HIS A 68 2.21 8.58 -0.13
C HIS A 68 1.50 7.27 0.22
N ALA A 69 0.33 7.36 0.85
CA ALA A 69 -0.48 6.20 1.19
C ALA A 69 -0.86 5.40 -0.07
N ARG A 70 -1.23 6.09 -1.16
CA ARG A 70 -1.55 5.48 -2.45
C ARG A 70 -0.33 4.72 -2.99
N ASN A 71 0.84 5.36 -3.06
CA ASN A 71 2.06 4.71 -3.53
C ASN A 71 2.36 3.44 -2.72
N LEU A 72 2.35 3.52 -1.39
CA LEU A 72 2.64 2.36 -0.55
C LEU A 72 1.63 1.22 -0.72
N ALA A 73 0.35 1.56 -0.90
CA ALA A 73 -0.69 0.59 -1.16
C ALA A 73 -0.51 -0.11 -2.52
N PHE A 74 -0.23 0.64 -3.59
CA PHE A 74 0.03 0.07 -4.92
C PHE A 74 1.31 -0.77 -4.94
N PHE A 75 2.36 -0.34 -4.24
CA PHE A 75 3.57 -1.15 -4.08
C PHE A 75 3.28 -2.50 -3.43
N ALA A 76 2.54 -2.50 -2.31
CA ALA A 76 2.16 -3.73 -1.63
C ALA A 76 1.30 -4.66 -2.51
N THR A 77 0.39 -4.09 -3.31
CA THR A 77 -0.42 -4.84 -4.28
C THR A 77 0.43 -5.45 -5.39
N ILE A 78 1.28 -4.67 -6.05
CA ILE A 78 2.15 -5.14 -7.15
C ILE A 78 3.12 -6.20 -6.63
N TYR A 79 3.75 -5.96 -5.49
CA TYR A 79 4.66 -6.92 -4.87
C TYR A 79 3.98 -8.27 -4.60
N LYS A 80 2.81 -8.25 -3.96
CA LYS A 80 2.08 -9.50 -3.67
C LYS A 80 1.57 -10.21 -4.91
N THR A 81 1.04 -9.46 -5.88
CA THR A 81 0.55 -10.05 -7.13
C THR A 81 1.69 -10.71 -7.91
N LEU A 82 2.86 -10.07 -8.00
CA LEU A 82 4.05 -10.66 -8.61
C LEU A 82 4.54 -11.90 -7.86
N LEU A 83 4.54 -11.90 -6.52
CA LEU A 83 4.92 -13.08 -5.75
C LEU A 83 3.97 -14.27 -5.96
N ILE A 84 2.66 -14.01 -5.99
CA ILE A 84 1.65 -15.05 -6.25
C ILE A 84 1.81 -15.60 -7.67
N LEU A 85 2.01 -14.71 -8.65
CA LEU A 85 2.21 -15.11 -10.04
C LEU A 85 3.47 -15.98 -10.20
N GLN A 86 4.59 -15.56 -9.61
CA GLN A 86 5.85 -16.32 -9.65
C GLN A 86 5.72 -17.67 -8.93
N ARG A 87 5.01 -17.71 -7.79
CA ARG A 87 4.71 -18.97 -7.08
C ARG A 87 3.87 -19.91 -7.96
N ARG A 88 2.88 -19.40 -8.68
CA ARG A 88 2.05 -20.21 -9.61
C ARG A 88 2.85 -20.73 -10.80
N MET A 89 3.78 -19.94 -11.35
CA MET A 89 4.62 -20.36 -12.48
C MET A 89 5.71 -21.36 -12.10
N HIS A 90 6.38 -21.15 -10.97
CA HIS A 90 7.55 -21.96 -10.58
C HIS A 90 7.20 -23.12 -9.62
N GLY A 91 5.98 -23.17 -9.08
CA GLY A 91 5.52 -24.20 -8.13
C GLY A 91 6.18 -24.17 -6.75
N LYS A 92 7.27 -23.42 -6.57
CA LYS A 92 8.00 -23.21 -5.30
C LYS A 92 8.41 -21.74 -5.17
N GLN A 93 8.41 -21.21 -3.95
CA GLN A 93 8.94 -19.87 -3.70
C GLN A 93 10.46 -19.89 -3.75
N ARG A 94 11.05 -19.03 -4.58
CA ARG A 94 12.49 -18.80 -4.62
C ARG A 94 12.81 -17.48 -3.92
N PRO A 95 13.98 -17.36 -3.26
CA PRO A 95 14.41 -16.09 -2.65
C PRO A 95 14.50 -14.95 -3.67
N LEU A 96 14.89 -15.27 -4.90
CA LEU A 96 15.00 -14.30 -6.00
C LEU A 96 13.65 -13.71 -6.42
N ASP A 97 12.53 -14.44 -6.21
CA ASP A 97 11.20 -13.97 -6.62
C ASP A 97 10.80 -12.70 -5.86
N SER A 98 11.17 -12.62 -4.58
CA SER A 98 10.98 -11.44 -3.72
C SER A 98 11.84 -10.26 -4.17
N PHE A 99 13.08 -10.54 -4.61
CA PHE A 99 13.98 -9.49 -5.11
C PHE A 99 13.44 -8.87 -6.41
N VAL A 100 13.06 -9.71 -7.38
CA VAL A 100 12.49 -9.26 -8.66
C VAL A 100 11.17 -8.54 -8.45
N ALA A 101 10.26 -9.09 -7.62
CA ALA A 101 8.99 -8.44 -7.31
C ALA A 101 9.19 -7.08 -6.63
N GLY A 102 10.17 -6.96 -5.74
CA GLY A 102 10.54 -5.71 -5.08
C GLY A 102 11.09 -4.68 -6.06
N LEU A 103 12.00 -5.09 -6.95
CA LEU A 103 12.62 -4.22 -7.95
C LEU A 103 11.56 -3.69 -8.94
N VAL A 104 10.74 -4.57 -9.49
CA VAL A 104 9.67 -4.19 -10.45
C VAL A 104 8.62 -3.31 -9.77
N GLY A 105 8.14 -3.70 -8.59
CA GLY A 105 7.18 -2.90 -7.83
C GLY A 105 7.75 -1.53 -7.44
N GLY A 106 9.03 -1.48 -7.07
CA GLY A 106 9.74 -0.25 -6.73
C GLY A 106 9.83 0.70 -7.92
N TYR A 107 10.27 0.19 -9.06
CA TYR A 107 10.38 0.98 -10.29
C TYR A 107 9.02 1.53 -10.76
N ILE A 108 7.96 0.72 -10.75
CA ILE A 108 6.63 1.15 -11.22
C ILE A 108 6.04 2.23 -10.31
N VAL A 109 6.19 2.11 -8.99
CA VAL A 109 5.51 2.99 -8.03
C VAL A 109 6.34 4.23 -7.68
N PHE A 110 7.65 4.08 -7.59
CA PHE A 110 8.58 5.10 -7.14
C PHE A 110 9.52 5.60 -8.25
N GLY A 111 9.31 5.18 -9.50
CA GLY A 111 10.09 5.68 -10.65
C GLY A 111 9.80 7.13 -11.01
N GLU A 112 8.66 7.68 -10.57
CA GLU A 112 8.33 9.10 -10.78
C GLU A 112 9.05 10.01 -9.77
N ASN A 113 9.70 11.06 -10.30
CA ASN A 113 10.23 12.14 -9.48
C ASN A 113 9.07 12.98 -8.92
N ASN A 114 8.71 12.74 -7.67
CA ASN A 114 7.75 13.55 -6.95
C ASN A 114 8.27 13.93 -5.56
N ASN A 115 7.70 14.98 -4.97
CA ASN A 115 8.05 15.46 -3.62
C ASN A 115 7.84 14.39 -2.54
N VAL A 116 7.12 13.31 -2.82
CA VAL A 116 6.93 12.21 -1.87
C VAL A 116 8.13 11.26 -1.86
N ASN A 117 8.76 11.05 -3.03
CA ASN A 117 9.91 10.16 -3.21
C ASN A 117 11.23 10.78 -2.73
N GLN A 118 11.30 12.11 -2.67
CA GLN A 118 12.47 12.88 -2.23
C GLN A 118 12.41 13.33 -0.76
N GLN A 119 11.48 12.76 0.03
CA GLN A 119 11.18 13.17 1.41
C GLN A 119 11.48 12.07 2.41
#